data_AF-A0A418W4T2-F1
#
_entry.id   AF-A0A418W4T2-F1
#
_cell.length_a   1.000
_cell.length_b   1.000
_cell.length_c   1.000
_cell.angle_alpha   90.00
_cell.angle_beta   90.00
_cell.angle_gamma   90.00
#
_symmetry.space_group_name_H-M   'P 1'
#
loop_
_entity.id
_entity.type
_entity.pdbx_description
1 polymer ?
#
loop_
_entity_poly.entity_id
_entity_poly.type
_entity_poly.pdbx_seq_one_letter_code
_entity_poly.pdbx_strand_id
1 'polypeptide(L)'
;MGEFTLDQDRALIARARVAELKSCGWRVIGPGEEGSVWMEGPPLAGRLNRMTGRRIANHAQDEDSAQQPVGALFEDLIARALARADAAINAAHAAADRAKRQAA
;
A
#
# COMPACT_ATOMS: atom_id res chain seq x y z
N MET A 1 -28.26 -9.56 11.73
CA MET A 1 -26.83 -9.53 11.37
C MET A 1 -26.67 -8.52 10.24
N GLY A 2 -26.43 -7.25 10.57
CA GLY A 2 -26.26 -6.22 9.55
C GLY A 2 -24.95 -6.44 8.83
N GLU A 3 -25.01 -6.69 7.53
CA GLU A 3 -23.85 -6.70 6.65
C GLU A 3 -23.22 -5.30 6.74
N PHE A 4 -22.05 -5.19 7.39
CA PHE A 4 -21.26 -3.97 7.38
C PHE A 4 -20.68 -3.81 5.97
N THR A 5 -21.53 -3.45 5.01
CA THR A 5 -21.06 -2.87 3.75
C THR A 5 -20.40 -1.56 4.14
N LEU A 6 -19.07 -1.61 4.35
CA LEU A 6 -18.22 -0.44 4.49
C LEU A 6 -18.70 0.58 3.46
N ASP A 7 -19.28 1.66 3.96
CA ASP A 7 -19.98 2.68 3.20
C ASP A 7 -19.11 3.04 2.00
N GLN A 8 -19.66 2.92 0.79
CA GLN A 8 -18.93 3.26 -0.41
C GLN A 8 -18.59 4.74 -0.32
N ASP A 9 -17.30 5.07 -0.12
CA ASP A 9 -16.86 6.46 0.06
C ASP A 9 -17.33 7.32 -1.11
N ARG A 10 -18.33 8.17 -0.86
CA ARG A 10 -18.85 9.17 -1.79
C ARG A 10 -18.13 10.49 -1.53
N ALA A 11 -17.60 11.09 -2.58
CA ALA A 11 -16.90 12.36 -2.47
C ALA A 11 -17.33 13.33 -3.58
N LEU A 12 -17.36 14.63 -3.25
CA LEU A 12 -17.41 15.70 -4.22
C LEU A 12 -16.03 15.89 -4.83
N ILE A 13 -15.93 15.68 -6.13
CA ILE A 13 -14.68 15.74 -6.88
C ILE A 13 -14.72 16.90 -7.86
N ALA A 14 -13.67 17.71 -7.89
CA ALA A 14 -13.50 18.74 -8.91
C ALA A 14 -13.52 18.12 -10.33
N ARG A 15 -14.30 18.68 -11.25
CA ARG A 15 -14.49 18.19 -12.63
C ARG A 15 -13.17 17.91 -13.35
N ALA A 16 -12.16 18.75 -13.11
CA ALA A 16 -10.82 18.60 -13.69
C ALA A 16 -10.13 17.27 -13.30
N ARG A 17 -10.45 16.69 -12.13
CA ARG A 17 -9.83 15.46 -11.63
C ARG A 17 -10.65 14.20 -11.91
N VAL A 18 -11.82 14.31 -12.54
CA VAL A 18 -12.70 13.16 -12.80
C VAL A 18 -12.03 12.11 -13.70
N ALA A 19 -11.27 12.52 -14.72
CA ALA A 19 -10.57 11.60 -15.61
C ALA A 19 -9.48 10.80 -14.87
N GLU A 20 -8.70 11.48 -14.02
CA GLU A 20 -7.70 10.88 -13.13
C GLU A 20 -8.36 9.85 -12.22
N LEU A 21 -9.41 10.23 -11.50
CA LEU A 21 -10.06 9.33 -10.54
C LEU A 21 -10.78 8.15 -11.21
N LYS A 22 -11.33 8.33 -12.41
CA LYS A 22 -11.86 7.21 -13.22
C LYS A 22 -10.80 6.17 -13.55
N SER A 23 -9.57 6.58 -13.90
CA SER A 23 -8.46 5.64 -14.11
C SER A 23 -8.07 4.86 -12.85
N CYS A 24 -8.34 5.45 -11.67
CA CYS A 24 -8.14 4.84 -10.36
C CYS A 24 -9.35 4.00 -9.88
N GLY A 25 -10.36 3.82 -10.74
CA GLY A 25 -11.54 2.98 -10.48
C GLY A 25 -12.70 3.68 -9.79
N TRP A 26 -12.70 5.02 -9.71
CA TRP A 26 -13.83 5.79 -9.19
C TRP A 26 -14.95 5.89 -10.24
N ARG A 27 -16.20 5.88 -9.78
CA ARG A 27 -17.40 5.95 -10.63
C ARG A 27 -18.17 7.25 -10.38
N VAL A 28 -18.70 7.86 -11.43
CA VAL A 28 -19.55 9.06 -11.29
C VAL A 28 -20.97 8.61 -10.90
N ILE A 29 -21.53 9.22 -9.86
CA ILE A 29 -22.87 8.89 -9.35
C ILE A 29 -23.90 9.96 -9.72
N GLY A 30 -23.48 11.22 -9.89
CA GLY A 30 -24.41 12.30 -10.19
C GLY A 30 -23.77 13.67 -10.29
N PRO A 31 -24.56 14.69 -10.68
CA PRO A 31 -24.10 16.07 -10.75
C PRO A 31 -23.73 16.57 -9.34
N GLY A 32 -22.57 17.20 -9.23
CA GLY A 32 -22.16 17.95 -8.04
C GLY A 32 -22.51 19.43 -8.17
N GLU A 33 -21.93 20.24 -7.30
CA GLU A 33 -21.98 21.70 -7.37
C GLU A 33 -21.18 22.26 -8.56
N GLU A 34 -21.20 23.57 -8.77
CA GLU A 34 -20.52 24.23 -9.89
C GLU A 34 -19.02 23.87 -9.93
N GLY A 35 -18.61 23.18 -10.99
CA GLY A 35 -17.24 22.68 -11.13
C GLY A 35 -16.93 21.35 -10.43
N SER A 36 -17.90 20.66 -9.84
CA SER A 36 -17.70 19.36 -9.16
C SER A 36 -18.70 18.28 -9.58
N VAL A 37 -18.41 17.03 -9.22
CA VAL A 37 -19.19 15.83 -9.54
C VAL A 37 -19.13 14.87 -8.35
N TRP A 38 -20.26 14.26 -8.01
CA TRP A 38 -20.28 13.19 -7.02
C TRP A 38 -19.68 11.91 -7.61
N MET A 39 -18.67 11.37 -6.92
CA MET A 39 -18.02 10.13 -7.31
C MET A 39 -17.98 9.13 -6.15
N GLU A 40 -18.09 7.85 -6.50
CA GLU A 40 -17.94 6.70 -5.63
C GLU A 40 -16.54 6.12 -5.77
N GLY A 41 -15.88 5.86 -4.64
CA GLY A 41 -14.61 5.14 -4.62
C GLY A 41 -14.73 3.71 -5.14
N PRO A 42 -13.62 3.12 -5.62
CA PRO A 42 -13.60 1.70 -5.98
C PRO A 42 -13.92 0.84 -4.74
N PRO A 43 -14.63 -0.29 -4.91
CA PRO A 43 -14.99 -1.16 -3.81
C PRO A 43 -13.74 -1.65 -3.06
N LEU A 44 -13.70 -1.40 -1.75
CA LEU A 44 -12.58 -1.75 -0.87
C LEU A 44 -12.30 -3.26 -0.84
N ALA A 45 -13.33 -4.07 -1.09
CA ALA A 45 -13.24 -5.54 -1.19
C ALA A 45 -12.19 -6.01 -2.23
N GLY A 46 -11.98 -5.26 -3.31
CA GLY A 46 -11.01 -5.61 -4.36
C GLY A 46 -9.58 -5.10 -4.14
N ARG A 47 -9.37 -4.12 -3.23
CA ARG A 47 -8.04 -3.62 -2.88
C ARG A 47 -7.39 -4.44 -1.78
N LEU A 48 -8.17 -4.88 -0.78
CA LEU A 48 -7.68 -5.85 0.18
C LEU A 48 -7.30 -7.13 -0.56
N ASN A 49 -8.16 -7.71 -1.41
CA ASN A 49 -7.84 -8.94 -2.15
C ASN A 49 -6.67 -8.86 -3.13
N ARG A 50 -6.32 -7.70 -3.71
CA ARG A 50 -5.11 -7.59 -4.54
C ARG A 50 -3.83 -7.44 -3.71
N MET A 51 -3.93 -6.84 -2.52
CA MET A 51 -2.78 -6.67 -1.62
C MET A 51 -2.57 -7.91 -0.73
N THR A 52 -3.65 -8.59 -0.33
CA THR A 52 -3.64 -9.86 0.41
C THR A 52 -3.54 -11.07 -0.52
N GLY A 53 -4.16 -11.07 -1.71
CA GLY A 53 -4.14 -12.21 -2.63
C GLY A 53 -2.75 -12.56 -3.17
N ARG A 54 -1.84 -11.58 -3.30
CA ARG A 54 -0.44 -11.84 -3.64
C ARG A 54 0.38 -12.38 -2.46
N ARG A 55 -0.12 -12.24 -1.22
CA ARG A 55 0.51 -12.78 0.01
C ARG A 55 -0.10 -14.11 0.43
N ILE A 56 -1.40 -14.32 0.25
CA ILE A 56 -2.12 -15.55 0.61
C ILE A 56 -1.68 -16.72 -0.28
N ALA A 57 -1.36 -16.49 -1.56
CA ALA A 57 -0.82 -17.53 -2.43
C ALA A 57 0.53 -18.10 -1.94
N ASN A 58 1.31 -17.31 -1.18
CA ASN A 58 2.57 -17.74 -0.59
C ASN A 58 2.41 -18.22 0.87
N HIS A 59 1.21 -18.16 1.45
CA HIS A 59 0.95 -18.45 2.86
C HIS A 59 -0.13 -19.52 3.06
N ALA A 60 -0.48 -20.28 2.01
CA ALA A 60 -1.38 -21.42 2.09
C ALA A 60 -0.71 -22.70 2.64
N GLN A 61 0.30 -22.56 3.51
CA GLN A 61 0.92 -23.70 4.21
C GLN A 61 0.98 -23.57 5.74
N ASP A 62 0.54 -22.46 6.34
CA ASP A 62 0.53 -22.32 7.80
C ASP A 62 -0.83 -21.80 8.27
N GLU A 63 -1.79 -22.72 8.42
CA GLU A 63 -3.16 -22.46 8.90
C GLU A 63 -3.23 -22.13 10.41
N ASP A 64 -2.37 -21.24 10.90
CA ASP A 64 -2.44 -20.72 12.28
C ASP A 64 -2.01 -19.25 12.42
N SER A 65 -2.09 -18.47 11.33
CA SER A 65 -1.80 -17.03 11.37
C SER A 65 -3.08 -16.20 11.42
N ALA A 66 -3.81 -16.31 12.53
CA ALA A 66 -4.81 -15.33 12.89
C ALA A 66 -4.16 -13.95 13.03
N GLN A 67 -4.68 -12.97 12.29
CA GLN A 67 -4.56 -11.53 12.51
C GLN A 67 -3.26 -11.06 13.21
N GLN A 68 -2.15 -10.95 12.48
CA GLN A 68 -1.01 -10.15 12.96
C GLN A 68 -1.55 -8.74 13.28
N PRO A 69 -1.51 -8.29 14.54
CA PRO A 69 -2.02 -6.97 14.90
C PRO A 69 -1.24 -5.92 14.10
N VAL A 70 -1.92 -4.86 13.64
CA VAL A 70 -1.32 -3.82 12.77
C VAL A 70 0.01 -3.29 13.32
N GLY A 71 0.18 -3.26 14.65
CA GLY A 71 1.44 -2.93 15.31
C GLY A 71 2.61 -3.87 14.96
N ALA A 72 2.39 -5.18 14.88
CA ALA A 72 3.45 -6.14 14.53
C ALA A 72 3.94 -5.95 13.09
N LEU A 73 3.04 -5.63 12.16
CA LEU A 73 3.42 -5.33 10.77
C LEU A 73 4.23 -4.03 10.64
N PHE A 74 3.92 -3.03 11.49
CA PHE A 74 4.65 -1.78 11.53
C PHE A 74 6.08 -1.97 12.08
N GLU A 75 6.22 -2.70 13.19
CA GLU A 75 7.53 -3.06 13.75
C GLU A 75 8.39 -3.85 12.76
N ASP A 76 7.80 -4.81 12.05
CA ASP A 76 8.48 -5.58 11.00
C ASP A 76 9.01 -4.70 9.85
N LEU A 77 8.24 -3.67 9.47
CA LEU A 77 8.66 -2.72 8.44
C LEU A 77 9.83 -1.85 8.94
N ILE A 78 9.79 -1.40 10.19
CA ILE A 78 10.89 -0.65 10.82
C ILE A 78 12.15 -1.51 10.87
N ALA A 79 12.04 -2.74 11.39
CA ALA A 79 13.17 -3.65 11.52
C ALA A 79 13.83 -3.95 10.15
N ARG A 80 13.02 -4.17 9.12
CA ARG A 80 13.53 -4.38 7.75
C ARG A 80 14.18 -3.14 7.16
N ALA A 81 13.64 -1.95 7.42
CA ALA A 81 14.22 -0.70 6.94
C ALA A 81 15.59 -0.44 7.58
N LEU A 82 15.72 -0.66 8.89
CA LEU A 82 16.97 -0.53 9.64
C LEU A 82 18.02 -1.54 9.16
N ALA A 83 17.67 -2.82 9.06
CA ALA A 83 18.59 -3.84 8.57
C ALA A 83 19.13 -3.54 7.16
N ARG A 84 18.29 -2.97 6.29
CA ARG A 84 18.72 -2.54 4.95
C ARG A 84 19.67 -1.35 5.01
N ALA A 85 19.44 -0.39 5.90
CA ALA A 85 20.32 0.76 6.10
C ALA A 85 21.70 0.33 6.62
N ASP A 86 21.73 -0.57 7.62
CA ASP A 86 22.97 -1.11 8.18
C ASP A 86 23.77 -1.89 7.12
N ALA A 87 23.09 -2.71 6.31
CA ALA A 87 23.73 -3.42 5.22
C ALA A 87 24.36 -2.46 4.18
N ALA A 88 23.68 -1.35 3.86
CA ALA A 88 24.19 -0.35 2.94
C ALA A 88 25.42 0.38 3.50
N ILE A 89 25.41 0.73 4.80
CA ILE A 89 26.54 1.37 5.48
C ILE A 89 27.75 0.42 5.50
N ASN A 90 27.54 -0.84 5.88
CA ASN A 90 28.59 -1.84 5.92
C ASN A 90 29.19 -2.12 4.52
N ALA A 91 28.34 -2.15 3.48
CA ALA A 91 28.80 -2.28 2.10
C ALA A 91 29.65 -1.08 1.66
N ALA A 92 29.28 0.15 2.04
CA ALA A 92 30.05 1.35 1.74
C ALA A 92 31.43 1.33 2.43
N HIS A 93 31.49 0.92 3.70
CA HIS A 93 32.75 0.76 4.42
C HIS A 93 33.65 -0.30 3.78
N ALA A 94 33.09 -1.47 3.43
CA ALA A 94 33.84 -2.53 2.76
C ALA A 94 34.37 -2.11 1.39
N ALA A 95 33.61 -1.30 0.64
CA ALA A 95 34.04 -0.75 -0.64
C ALA A 95 35.20 0.24 -0.46
N ALA A 96 35.14 1.12 0.55
CA ALA A 96 36.21 2.06 0.86
C ALA A 96 37.52 1.35 1.25
N ASP A 97 37.44 0.28 2.04
CA ASP A 97 38.62 -0.50 2.42
C ASP A 97 39.24 -1.26 1.24
N ARG A 98 38.42 -1.78 0.32
CA ARG A 98 38.92 -2.39 -0.92
C ARG A 98 39.62 -1.35 -1.80
N ALA A 99 39.04 -0.16 -1.95
CA ALA A 99 39.65 0.92 -2.74
C ALA A 99 41.01 1.34 -2.16
N LYS A 100 41.14 1.43 -0.83
CA LYS A 100 42.42 1.72 -0.16
C LYS A 100 43.46 0.63 -0.40
N ARG A 101 43.06 -0.66 -0.41
CA ARG A 101 43.98 -1.79 -0.67
C ARG A 101 44.40 -1.90 -2.13
N GLN A 102 43.59 -1.42 -3.07
CA GLN A 102 43.92 -1.43 -4.50
C GLN A 102 44.81 -0.24 -4.91
N ALA A 103 44.88 0.80 -4.07
CA ALA A 103 45.70 1.99 -4.28
C ALA A 103 47.08 1.93 -3.59
N ALA A 104 47.40 0.81 -2.91
CA ALA A 104 48.67 0.53 -2.26
C ALA A 104 49.42 -0.57 -3.01
#